data_AF-A0A1C6WIG1-F1
#
_entry.id   AF-A0A1C6WIG1-F1
#
_cell.length_a   1.000
_cell.length_b   1.000
_cell.length_c   1.000
_cell.angle_alpha   90.00
_cell.angle_beta   90.00
_cell.angle_gamma   90.00
#
_symmetry.space_group_name_H-M   'P 1'
#
loop_
_entity.id
_entity.type
_entity.pdbx_description
1 polymer ?
#
loop_
_entity_poly.entity_id
_entity_poly.type
_entity_poly.pdbx_seq_one_letter_code
_entity_poly.pdbx_strand_id
1 'polypeptide(L)'
;CETFLEADKIINGENGARMKMEEIDKNSSYYGFCPNNKCLTDVQRIGAMTTYVFLKGGANKNSEHGEYFLMWLSDKLFKMHKEGKIKSQSNITTLDEAYKSYLDKNIGNYKYWDALGKASGLKNANLRHMNEFYKLLKHICKTIMHHKIKPTEYASILHNSTNSSNQYMLLYQNFSECDSYLHLLDNLKKTYEDFRTTTKNGDSKLASSLQTLTTIDGKDSYFSTSFSTFDFSNSKCQSEYDDDILKKWKETEAQRNQKNDKSNGDNNPQNPKVQSSVDQIQSPPAGAGGAQSIPDNGADTLKSKDKVVGDTQSKENSKGSETTGICDIYVPKEYKQTRILI
;
A
#
# COMPACT_ATOMS: atom_id res chain seq x y z
N CYS A 1 -3.39 -13.00 5.19
CA CYS A 1 -4.50 -12.07 5.53
C CYS A 1 -5.46 -12.60 6.56
N GLU A 2 -6.18 -13.70 6.31
CA GLU A 2 -7.14 -14.29 7.26
C GLU A 2 -6.57 -14.45 8.68
N THR A 3 -5.41 -15.08 8.80
CA THR A 3 -4.69 -15.26 10.07
C THR A 3 -4.43 -13.94 10.81
N PHE A 4 -3.94 -12.90 10.11
CA PHE A 4 -3.61 -11.61 10.72
C PHE A 4 -4.86 -10.88 11.22
N LEU A 5 -5.90 -10.82 10.39
CA LEU A 5 -7.14 -10.13 10.75
C LEU A 5 -7.87 -10.85 11.90
N GLU A 6 -7.84 -12.18 11.91
CA GLU A 6 -8.46 -12.94 13.00
C GLU A 6 -7.69 -12.78 14.31
N ALA A 7 -6.36 -12.83 14.28
CA ALA A 7 -5.54 -12.56 15.45
C ALA A 7 -5.76 -11.14 15.99
N ASP A 8 -5.90 -10.13 15.10
CA ASP A 8 -6.26 -8.77 15.48
C ASP A 8 -7.58 -8.72 16.23
N LYS A 9 -8.63 -9.35 15.69
CA LYS A 9 -9.94 -9.36 16.33
C LYS A 9 -9.91 -9.98 17.73
N ILE A 10 -9.22 -11.12 17.87
CA ILE A 10 -9.11 -11.82 19.16
C ILE A 10 -8.38 -10.93 20.18
N ILE A 11 -7.23 -10.37 19.81
CA ILE A 11 -6.41 -9.53 20.72
C ILE A 11 -7.15 -8.24 21.09
N ASN A 12 -7.87 -7.63 20.15
CA ASN A 12 -8.59 -6.38 20.37
C ASN A 12 -9.98 -6.58 21.01
N GLY A 13 -10.42 -7.83 21.22
CA GLY A 13 -11.78 -8.13 21.70
C GLY A 13 -12.88 -7.67 20.75
N GLU A 14 -12.63 -7.69 19.43
CA GLU A 14 -13.59 -7.23 18.42
C GLU A 14 -14.78 -8.20 18.29
N ASN A 15 -15.97 -7.65 18.04
CA ASN A 15 -17.16 -8.44 17.74
C ASN A 15 -16.93 -9.30 16.49
N GLY A 16 -17.31 -10.58 16.56
CA GLY A 16 -17.10 -11.54 15.47
C GLY A 16 -15.68 -12.13 15.40
N ALA A 17 -14.87 -11.98 16.45
CA ALA A 17 -13.75 -12.87 16.71
C ALA A 17 -14.27 -14.31 16.96
N ARG A 18 -13.52 -15.31 16.49
CA ARG A 18 -13.89 -16.74 16.66
C ARG A 18 -13.83 -17.22 18.11
N MET A 19 -13.13 -16.49 18.96
CA MET A 19 -12.94 -16.78 20.38
C MET A 19 -12.50 -15.52 21.10
N LYS A 20 -12.64 -15.53 22.43
CA LYS A 20 -12.07 -14.47 23.27
C LYS A 20 -10.60 -14.75 23.58
N MET A 21 -9.88 -13.70 23.99
CA MET A 21 -8.47 -13.82 24.33
C MET A 21 -8.25 -14.73 25.54
N GLU A 22 -9.15 -14.71 26.52
CA GLU A 22 -9.12 -15.54 27.74
C GLU A 22 -9.45 -17.02 27.48
N GLU A 23 -9.72 -17.40 26.23
CA GLU A 23 -9.98 -18.79 25.82
C GLU A 23 -8.75 -19.42 25.15
N ILE A 24 -7.66 -18.66 24.94
CA ILE A 24 -6.43 -19.12 24.27
C ILE A 24 -5.79 -20.30 25.02
N ASP A 25 -5.76 -20.26 26.35
CA ASP A 25 -5.24 -21.33 27.21
C ASP A 25 -6.14 -22.57 27.27
N LYS A 26 -7.37 -22.51 26.74
CA LYS A 26 -8.30 -23.65 26.68
C LYS A 26 -8.35 -24.29 25.31
N ASN A 27 -7.83 -23.62 24.29
CA ASN A 27 -7.87 -24.10 22.91
C ASN A 27 -6.57 -24.85 22.58
N SER A 28 -6.70 -26.14 22.24
CA SER A 28 -5.58 -27.03 21.94
C SER A 28 -4.65 -26.52 20.83
N SER A 29 -5.16 -25.70 19.91
CA SER A 29 -4.38 -25.10 18.82
C SER A 29 -3.36 -24.06 19.30
N TYR A 30 -3.51 -23.54 20.52
CA TYR A 30 -2.63 -22.52 21.11
C TYR A 30 -2.02 -22.92 22.43
N TYR A 31 -2.67 -23.84 23.16
CA TYR A 31 -2.22 -24.36 24.45
C TYR A 31 -0.73 -24.74 24.46
N GLY A 32 -0.27 -25.41 23.41
CA GLY A 32 1.14 -25.83 23.27
C GLY A 32 2.13 -24.69 23.01
N PHE A 33 1.66 -23.48 22.74
CA PHE A 33 2.51 -22.28 22.57
C PHE A 33 2.59 -21.43 23.85
N CYS A 34 1.81 -21.76 24.87
CA CYS A 34 1.79 -21.04 26.13
C CYS A 34 3.00 -21.40 27.00
N PRO A 35 3.60 -20.42 27.70
CA PRO A 35 4.54 -20.71 28.78
C PRO A 35 3.88 -21.63 29.82
N ASN A 36 4.54 -22.73 30.17
CA ASN A 36 4.04 -23.76 31.08
C ASN A 36 2.62 -24.27 30.72
N ASN A 37 2.25 -24.17 29.45
CA ASN A 37 0.94 -24.50 28.91
C ASN A 37 -0.25 -23.80 29.60
N LYS A 38 -0.08 -22.59 30.16
CA LYS A 38 -1.16 -21.95 30.94
C LYS A 38 -1.46 -20.47 30.65
N CYS A 39 -0.73 -19.79 29.75
CA CYS A 39 -0.95 -18.38 29.33
C CYS A 39 -1.77 -17.53 30.32
N LEU A 40 -1.21 -17.27 31.49
CA LEU A 40 -1.91 -16.71 32.64
C LEU A 40 -2.17 -15.20 32.47
N THR A 41 -1.34 -14.53 31.68
CA THR A 41 -1.42 -13.08 31.43
C THR A 41 -1.73 -12.79 29.97
N ASP A 42 -2.26 -11.60 29.70
CA ASP A 42 -2.54 -11.16 28.32
C ASP A 42 -1.29 -11.09 27.46
N VAL A 43 -0.15 -10.72 28.04
CA VAL A 43 1.14 -10.72 27.33
C VAL A 43 1.55 -12.14 26.95
N GLN A 44 1.32 -13.13 27.82
CA GLN A 44 1.58 -14.54 27.49
C GLN A 44 0.61 -15.07 26.42
N ARG A 45 -0.67 -14.67 26.48
CA ARG A 45 -1.67 -14.98 25.45
C ARG A 45 -1.29 -14.39 24.09
N ILE A 46 -0.80 -13.16 24.07
CA ILE A 46 -0.23 -12.54 22.86
C ILE A 46 1.00 -13.31 22.42
N GLY A 47 1.90 -13.70 23.33
CA GLY A 47 3.03 -14.57 23.04
C GLY A 47 2.63 -15.87 22.32
N ALA A 48 1.62 -16.59 22.82
CA ALA A 48 1.08 -17.77 22.16
C ALA A 48 0.46 -17.45 20.79
N MET A 49 -0.30 -16.35 20.69
CA MET A 49 -0.85 -15.87 19.42
C MET A 49 0.24 -15.55 18.41
N THR A 50 1.37 -14.96 18.82
CA THR A 50 2.49 -14.66 17.92
C THR A 50 3.07 -15.92 17.30
N THR A 51 3.19 -17.00 18.08
CA THR A 51 3.64 -18.32 17.59
C THR A 51 2.64 -18.91 16.60
N TYR A 52 1.34 -18.82 16.92
CA TYR A 52 0.28 -19.27 16.02
C TYR A 52 0.29 -18.50 14.70
N VAL A 53 0.38 -17.17 14.73
CA VAL A 53 0.41 -16.32 13.53
C VAL A 53 1.65 -16.61 12.70
N PHE A 54 2.81 -16.80 13.33
CA PHE A 54 4.06 -17.18 12.66
C PHE A 54 3.90 -18.49 11.86
N LEU A 55 3.40 -19.55 12.50
CA LEU A 55 3.23 -20.85 11.87
C LEU A 55 2.12 -20.86 10.82
N LYS A 56 0.94 -20.34 11.16
CA LYS A 56 -0.24 -20.37 10.28
C LYS A 56 -0.13 -19.36 9.14
N GLY A 57 0.57 -18.25 9.35
CA GLY A 57 0.94 -17.30 8.31
C GLY A 57 2.03 -17.81 7.37
N GLY A 58 2.69 -18.93 7.69
CA GLY A 58 3.73 -19.53 6.86
C GLY A 58 5.06 -18.78 6.89
N ALA A 59 5.30 -17.96 7.91
CA ALA A 59 6.55 -17.22 8.08
C ALA A 59 7.76 -18.13 8.31
N ASN A 60 7.55 -19.37 8.76
CA ASN A 60 8.57 -20.40 8.88
C ASN A 60 8.95 -21.08 7.56
N LYS A 61 8.23 -20.79 6.46
CA LYS A 61 8.41 -21.44 5.16
C LYS A 61 8.80 -20.46 4.07
N ASN A 62 8.47 -19.19 4.23
CA ASN A 62 8.67 -18.16 3.23
C ASN A 62 9.12 -16.86 3.91
N SER A 63 10.24 -16.31 3.43
CA SER A 63 10.83 -15.09 3.99
C SER A 63 9.91 -13.87 3.86
N GLU A 64 9.19 -13.71 2.76
CA GLU A 64 8.24 -12.62 2.55
C GLU A 64 7.06 -12.71 3.53
N HIS A 65 6.56 -13.92 3.80
CA HIS A 65 5.59 -14.13 4.87
C HIS A 65 6.18 -13.80 6.25
N GLY A 66 7.48 -14.03 6.43
CA GLY A 66 8.24 -13.57 7.59
C GLY A 66 8.23 -12.04 7.73
N GLU A 67 8.39 -11.31 6.63
CA GLU A 67 8.31 -9.85 6.61
C GLU A 67 6.91 -9.37 7.05
N TYR A 68 5.83 -9.96 6.49
CA TYR A 68 4.45 -9.65 6.88
C TYR A 68 4.16 -9.98 8.35
N PHE A 69 4.69 -11.10 8.85
CA PHE A 69 4.59 -11.47 10.25
C PHE A 69 5.27 -10.43 11.15
N LEU A 70 6.47 -9.96 10.78
CA LEU A 70 7.20 -8.97 11.58
C LEU A 70 6.56 -7.58 11.54
N MET A 71 5.90 -7.19 10.43
CA MET A 71 5.03 -6.02 10.41
C MET A 71 3.89 -6.15 11.43
N TRP A 72 3.15 -7.27 11.38
CA TRP A 72 2.06 -7.55 12.32
C TRP A 72 2.53 -7.53 13.78
N LEU A 73 3.66 -8.18 14.07
CA LEU A 73 4.25 -8.23 15.39
C LEU A 73 4.63 -6.82 15.88
N SER A 74 5.18 -5.99 15.00
CA SER A 74 5.56 -4.62 15.31
C SER A 74 4.35 -3.77 15.71
N ASP A 75 3.18 -3.92 15.06
CA ASP A 75 1.95 -3.24 15.49
C ASP A 75 1.54 -3.63 16.92
N LYS A 76 1.67 -4.90 17.30
CA LYS A 76 1.34 -5.35 18.67
C LYS A 76 2.31 -4.77 19.68
N LEU A 77 3.60 -4.90 19.42
CA LEU A 77 4.64 -4.40 20.29
C LEU A 77 4.61 -2.87 20.42
N PHE A 78 4.29 -2.16 19.33
CA PHE A 78 4.13 -0.70 19.34
C PHE A 78 2.95 -0.25 20.20
N LYS A 79 1.82 -0.98 20.15
CA LYS A 79 0.67 -0.72 21.03
C LYS A 79 1.01 -0.98 22.49
N MET A 80 1.65 -2.12 22.80
CA MET A 80 2.15 -2.40 24.14
C MET A 80 3.11 -1.31 24.64
N HIS A 81 3.96 -0.79 23.76
CA HIS A 81 4.88 0.29 24.09
C HIS A 81 4.15 1.60 24.39
N LYS A 82 3.13 1.97 23.60
CA LYS A 82 2.31 3.16 23.83
C LYS A 82 1.41 3.06 25.07
N GLU A 83 0.86 1.88 25.33
CA GLU A 83 -0.06 1.61 26.44
C GLU A 83 0.68 1.29 27.75
N GLY A 84 1.92 0.80 27.64
CA GLY A 84 2.79 0.48 28.75
C GLY A 84 3.22 1.74 29.51
N LYS A 85 2.69 1.93 30.72
CA LYS A 85 3.03 3.02 31.66
C LYS A 85 4.49 2.97 32.20
N ILE A 86 5.44 2.36 31.49
CA ILE A 86 6.85 2.28 31.91
C ILE A 86 7.61 3.46 31.32
N LYS A 87 7.55 4.60 32.00
CA LYS A 87 8.24 5.86 31.61
C LYS A 87 9.76 5.71 31.41
N SER A 88 10.39 4.65 31.91
CA SER A 88 11.83 4.39 31.73
C SER A 88 12.20 3.73 30.40
N GLN A 89 11.23 3.41 29.53
CA GLN A 89 11.43 2.72 28.25
C GLN A 89 11.28 3.63 27.01
N SER A 90 11.33 4.96 27.16
CA SER A 90 11.21 5.94 26.06
C SER A 90 12.23 5.77 24.91
N ASN A 91 13.23 4.90 25.09
CA ASN A 91 14.31 4.66 24.16
C ASN A 91 14.11 3.40 23.30
N ILE A 92 12.98 2.70 23.41
CA ILE A 92 12.69 1.56 22.53
C ILE A 92 12.43 2.11 21.12
N THR A 93 13.36 1.85 20.22
CA THR A 93 13.31 2.35 18.85
C THR A 93 13.14 1.22 17.85
N THR A 94 13.63 0.02 18.17
CA THR A 94 13.65 -1.12 17.23
C THR A 94 12.69 -2.24 17.61
N LEU A 95 12.37 -3.08 16.63
CA LEU A 95 11.56 -4.28 16.81
C LEU A 95 12.18 -5.26 17.83
N ASP A 96 13.50 -5.50 17.76
CA ASP A 96 14.19 -6.42 18.66
C ASP A 96 14.20 -5.94 20.13
N GLU A 97 14.42 -4.65 20.36
CA GLU A 97 14.33 -4.05 21.69
C GLU A 97 12.93 -4.21 22.29
N ALA A 98 11.88 -3.95 21.49
CA ALA A 98 10.50 -4.11 21.91
C ALA A 98 10.17 -5.58 22.20
N TYR A 99 10.61 -6.49 21.32
CA TYR A 99 10.42 -7.93 21.51
C TYR A 99 11.07 -8.41 22.81
N LYS A 100 12.33 -8.04 23.08
CA LYS A 100 13.04 -8.38 24.32
C LYS A 100 12.36 -7.81 25.55
N SER A 101 11.85 -6.58 25.45
CA SER A 101 11.22 -5.88 26.58
C SER A 101 9.86 -6.46 26.95
N TYR A 102 9.06 -6.86 25.96
CA TYR A 102 7.66 -7.22 26.18
C TYR A 102 7.38 -8.71 26.01
N LEU A 103 8.04 -9.41 25.08
CA LEU A 103 7.67 -10.78 24.68
C LEU A 103 8.70 -11.86 25.03
N ASP A 104 10.01 -11.60 25.06
CA ASP A 104 11.01 -12.68 25.18
C ASP A 104 10.86 -13.54 26.46
N LYS A 105 10.35 -12.95 27.56
CA LYS A 105 10.03 -13.67 28.80
C LYS A 105 8.61 -14.26 28.86
N ASN A 106 7.76 -13.86 27.93
CA ASN A 106 6.33 -14.19 27.91
C ASN A 106 5.93 -15.10 26.74
N ILE A 107 6.82 -15.29 25.77
CA ILE A 107 6.66 -16.27 24.71
C ILE A 107 6.98 -17.66 25.26
N GLY A 108 6.24 -18.68 24.81
CA GLY A 108 6.54 -20.07 25.14
C GLY A 108 7.88 -20.52 24.54
N ASN A 109 8.09 -21.83 24.48
CA ASN A 109 9.38 -22.39 24.07
C ASN A 109 9.74 -22.16 22.58
N TYR A 110 8.83 -21.61 21.79
CA TYR A 110 9.01 -21.46 20.34
C TYR A 110 9.61 -20.09 20.00
N LYS A 111 10.95 -20.03 19.91
CA LYS A 111 11.66 -18.84 19.43
C LYS A 111 11.75 -18.87 17.89
N TYR A 112 10.97 -18.03 17.23
CA TYR A 112 10.83 -18.02 15.76
C TYR A 112 11.97 -17.32 15.01
N TRP A 113 12.88 -16.62 15.69
CA TRP A 113 13.90 -15.79 15.06
C TRP A 113 14.80 -16.54 14.06
N ASP A 114 15.21 -17.76 14.40
CA ASP A 114 16.11 -18.54 13.55
C ASP A 114 15.40 -19.07 12.29
N ALA A 115 14.07 -19.21 12.35
CA ALA A 115 13.25 -19.70 11.26
C ALA A 115 12.78 -18.59 10.29
N LEU A 116 13.14 -17.33 10.53
CA LEU A 116 12.75 -16.19 9.68
C LEU A 116 13.67 -15.97 8.47
N GLY A 117 14.81 -16.66 8.39
CA GLY A 117 15.75 -16.50 7.28
C GLY A 117 16.15 -15.03 7.07
N LYS A 118 16.00 -14.51 5.85
CA LYS A 118 16.35 -13.11 5.54
C LYS A 118 15.49 -12.10 6.29
N ALA A 119 14.23 -12.40 6.58
CA ALA A 119 13.33 -11.52 7.34
C ALA A 119 13.85 -11.21 8.76
N SER A 120 14.75 -12.04 9.31
CA SER A 120 15.40 -11.77 10.59
C SER A 120 16.17 -10.45 10.62
N GLY A 121 16.58 -9.91 9.47
CA GLY A 121 17.21 -8.58 9.36
C GLY A 121 16.30 -7.42 9.80
N LEU A 122 14.98 -7.62 9.81
CA LEU A 122 14.00 -6.65 10.30
C LEU A 122 14.04 -6.44 11.82
N LYS A 123 14.84 -7.21 12.57
CA LYS A 123 15.11 -6.97 14.00
C LYS A 123 15.51 -5.53 14.30
N ASN A 124 16.32 -4.95 13.41
CA ASN A 124 16.85 -3.59 13.56
C ASN A 124 15.94 -2.51 12.96
N ALA A 125 14.80 -2.88 12.38
CA ALA A 125 13.86 -1.93 11.83
C ALA A 125 13.23 -1.10 12.95
N ASN A 126 12.97 0.18 12.67
CA ASN A 126 12.26 1.05 13.59
C ASN A 126 10.84 0.51 13.84
N LEU A 127 10.47 0.39 15.12
CA LEU A 127 9.20 -0.21 15.56
C LEU A 127 7.99 0.58 15.06
N ARG A 128 8.03 1.93 15.14
CA ARG A 128 6.95 2.80 14.65
C ARG A 128 6.78 2.65 13.15
N HIS A 129 7.87 2.60 12.40
CA HIS A 129 7.80 2.46 10.94
C HIS A 129 7.15 1.13 10.55
N MET A 130 7.58 0.03 11.15
CA MET A 130 6.99 -1.30 10.88
C MET A 130 5.51 -1.38 11.25
N ASN A 131 5.08 -0.65 12.28
CA ASN A 131 3.66 -0.48 12.60
C ASN A 131 2.90 0.23 11.47
N GLU A 132 3.46 1.28 10.85
CA GLU A 132 2.86 1.94 9.68
C GLU A 132 2.80 1.02 8.45
N PHE A 133 3.83 0.20 8.22
CA PHE A 133 3.80 -0.86 7.19
C PHE A 133 2.68 -1.87 7.45
N TYR A 134 2.44 -2.25 8.71
CA TYR A 134 1.32 -3.13 9.04
C TYR A 134 -0.05 -2.48 8.76
N LYS A 135 -0.20 -1.16 8.94
CA LYS A 135 -1.45 -0.49 8.55
C LYS A 135 -1.76 -0.68 7.06
N LEU A 136 -0.75 -0.54 6.20
CA LEU A 136 -0.89 -0.81 4.77
C LEU A 136 -1.28 -2.27 4.52
N LEU A 137 -0.51 -3.22 5.07
CA LEU A 137 -0.82 -4.66 4.95
C LEU A 137 -2.24 -4.98 5.44
N LYS A 138 -2.70 -4.36 6.53
CA LYS A 138 -4.03 -4.55 7.09
C LYS A 138 -5.11 -4.04 6.14
N HIS A 139 -4.95 -2.87 5.52
CA HIS A 139 -5.90 -2.36 4.52
C HIS A 139 -5.95 -3.26 3.27
N ILE A 140 -4.79 -3.71 2.77
CA ILE A 140 -4.69 -4.69 1.69
C ILE A 140 -5.45 -5.97 2.06
N CYS A 141 -5.18 -6.52 3.25
CA CYS A 141 -5.82 -7.74 3.72
C CYS A 141 -7.32 -7.60 3.92
N LYS A 142 -7.81 -6.45 4.41
CA LYS A 142 -9.25 -6.18 4.49
C LYS A 142 -9.89 -6.18 3.12
N THR A 143 -9.25 -5.54 2.13
CA THR A 143 -9.71 -5.53 0.73
C THR A 143 -9.84 -6.95 0.18
N ILE A 144 -8.78 -7.77 0.32
CA ILE A 144 -8.74 -9.16 -0.16
C ILE A 144 -9.81 -10.03 0.53
N MET A 145 -9.89 -9.98 1.87
CA MET A 145 -10.80 -10.84 2.63
C MET A 145 -12.26 -10.45 2.44
N HIS A 146 -12.55 -9.16 2.28
CA HIS A 146 -13.90 -8.68 2.04
C HIS A 146 -14.41 -9.14 0.66
N HIS A 147 -13.57 -9.07 -0.37
CA HIS A 147 -13.88 -9.67 -1.68
C HIS A 147 -14.17 -11.18 -1.57
N LYS A 148 -13.39 -11.92 -0.78
CA LYS A 148 -13.57 -13.37 -0.59
C LYS A 148 -14.88 -13.74 0.11
N ILE A 149 -15.31 -12.97 1.13
CA ILE A 149 -16.42 -13.36 2.03
C ILE A 149 -17.73 -12.64 1.68
N LYS A 150 -17.65 -11.39 1.25
CA LYS A 150 -18.80 -10.50 0.99
C LYS A 150 -18.60 -9.70 -0.30
N PRO A 151 -18.56 -10.36 -1.47
CA PRO A 151 -18.28 -9.68 -2.73
C PRO A 151 -19.31 -8.59 -3.09
N THR A 152 -20.50 -8.63 -2.49
CA THR A 152 -21.59 -7.68 -2.74
C THR A 152 -21.49 -6.36 -1.95
N GLU A 153 -20.65 -6.26 -0.92
CA GLU A 153 -20.46 -5.05 -0.09
C GLU A 153 -19.36 -4.13 -0.67
N TYR A 154 -19.57 -3.69 -1.92
CA TYR A 154 -18.58 -3.00 -2.76
C TYR A 154 -17.96 -1.73 -2.12
N ALA A 155 -18.77 -0.93 -1.42
CA ALA A 155 -18.32 0.32 -0.80
C ALA A 155 -17.21 0.11 0.25
N SER A 156 -17.29 -0.97 1.02
CA SER A 156 -16.28 -1.33 2.02
C SER A 156 -14.96 -1.76 1.36
N ILE A 157 -15.02 -2.44 0.20
CA ILE A 157 -13.85 -2.84 -0.56
C ILE A 157 -13.13 -1.60 -1.10
N LEU A 158 -13.88 -0.68 -1.74
CA LEU A 158 -13.31 0.56 -2.28
C LEU A 158 -12.69 1.42 -1.19
N HIS A 159 -13.35 1.56 -0.04
CA HIS A 159 -12.79 2.33 1.07
C HIS A 159 -11.45 1.77 1.57
N ASN A 160 -11.33 0.44 1.70
CA ASN A 160 -10.06 -0.19 2.09
C ASN A 160 -8.99 -0.07 0.99
N SER A 161 -9.39 -0.13 -0.28
CA SER A 161 -8.50 0.11 -1.43
C SER A 161 -7.95 1.54 -1.41
N THR A 162 -8.80 2.55 -1.23
CA THR A 162 -8.38 3.95 -1.07
C THR A 162 -7.44 4.14 0.12
N ASN A 163 -7.76 3.55 1.27
CA ASN A 163 -6.87 3.62 2.44
C ASN A 163 -5.51 2.95 2.19
N SER A 164 -5.48 1.87 1.40
CA SER A 164 -4.22 1.23 0.99
C SER A 164 -3.39 2.18 0.13
N SER A 165 -3.99 2.81 -0.88
CA SER A 165 -3.30 3.78 -1.75
C SER A 165 -2.77 4.99 -0.96
N ASN A 166 -3.57 5.55 -0.05
CA ASN A 166 -3.16 6.66 0.80
C ASN A 166 -1.97 6.29 1.71
N GLN A 167 -2.03 5.14 2.38
CA GLN A 167 -0.94 4.67 3.25
C GLN A 167 0.33 4.35 2.44
N TYR A 168 0.19 3.79 1.23
CA TYR A 168 1.32 3.54 0.35
C TYR A 168 2.05 4.83 -0.03
N MET A 169 1.31 5.88 -0.42
CA MET A 169 1.90 7.20 -0.73
C MET A 169 2.66 7.78 0.47
N LEU A 170 2.07 7.70 1.67
CA LEU A 170 2.70 8.18 2.91
C LEU A 170 4.00 7.43 3.23
N LEU A 171 3.99 6.11 3.12
CA LEU A 171 5.16 5.27 3.37
C LEU A 171 6.26 5.56 2.34
N TYR A 172 5.92 5.65 1.06
CA TYR A 172 6.90 6.02 0.03
C TYR A 172 7.53 7.38 0.31
N GLN A 173 6.72 8.39 0.64
CA GLN A 173 7.24 9.74 0.86
C GLN A 173 8.16 9.82 2.07
N ASN A 174 7.86 9.07 3.14
CA ASN A 174 8.71 8.99 4.33
C ASN A 174 10.02 8.21 4.06
N PHE A 175 9.99 7.19 3.19
CA PHE A 175 11.07 6.21 3.08
C PHE A 175 11.65 6.03 1.67
N SER A 176 11.45 7.00 0.79
CA SER A 176 11.91 6.97 -0.62
C SER A 176 13.43 6.83 -0.80
N GLU A 177 14.21 7.06 0.26
CA GLU A 177 15.67 6.93 0.28
C GLU A 177 16.16 5.75 1.14
N CYS A 178 15.26 4.84 1.58
CA CYS A 178 15.60 3.68 2.39
C CYS A 178 15.29 2.38 1.65
N ASP A 179 16.31 1.75 1.07
CA ASP A 179 16.18 0.52 0.26
C ASP A 179 15.46 -0.62 0.98
N SER A 180 15.75 -0.81 2.27
CA SER A 180 15.09 -1.82 3.11
C SER A 180 13.59 -1.61 3.21
N TYR A 181 13.14 -0.36 3.36
CA TYR A 181 11.71 -0.03 3.42
C TYR A 181 11.05 -0.01 2.04
N LEU A 182 11.77 0.38 1.00
CA LEU A 182 11.32 0.27 -0.38
C LEU A 182 11.08 -1.19 -0.78
N HIS A 183 11.95 -2.12 -0.36
CA HIS A 183 11.75 -3.56 -0.55
C HIS A 183 10.45 -4.06 0.09
N LEU A 184 10.18 -3.66 1.34
CA LEU A 184 8.92 -4.01 2.01
C LEU A 184 7.70 -3.43 1.28
N LEU A 185 7.81 -2.19 0.81
CA LEU A 185 6.75 -1.51 0.08
C LEU A 185 6.45 -2.20 -1.26
N ASP A 186 7.48 -2.63 -1.97
CA ASP A 186 7.37 -3.37 -3.22
C ASP A 186 6.68 -4.74 -3.02
N ASN A 187 7.01 -5.47 -1.95
CA ASN A 187 6.36 -6.76 -1.67
C ASN A 187 4.87 -6.59 -1.37
N LEU A 188 4.50 -5.58 -0.57
CA LEU A 188 3.10 -5.22 -0.33
C LEU A 188 2.39 -4.82 -1.62
N LYS A 189 3.07 -4.05 -2.49
CA LYS A 189 2.54 -3.68 -3.80
C LYS A 189 2.29 -4.88 -4.69
N LYS A 190 3.27 -5.78 -4.84
CA LYS A 190 3.13 -7.03 -5.61
C LYS A 190 1.92 -7.83 -5.14
N THR A 191 1.79 -8.05 -3.83
CA THR A 191 0.65 -8.75 -3.23
C THR A 191 -0.69 -8.13 -3.62
N TYR A 192 -0.77 -6.80 -3.62
CA TYR A 192 -2.00 -6.10 -3.97
C TYR A 192 -2.30 -6.12 -5.48
N GLU A 193 -1.28 -5.97 -6.31
CA GLU A 193 -1.43 -6.02 -7.77
C GLU A 193 -1.77 -7.44 -8.28
N ASP A 194 -1.22 -8.48 -7.66
CA ASP A 194 -1.59 -9.87 -7.93
C ASP A 194 -3.07 -10.12 -7.60
N PHE A 195 -3.55 -9.56 -6.49
CA PHE A 195 -4.97 -9.58 -6.15
C PHE A 195 -5.81 -8.85 -7.20
N ARG A 196 -5.46 -7.60 -7.57
CA ARG A 196 -6.18 -6.83 -8.59
C ARG A 196 -6.24 -7.57 -9.93
N THR A 197 -5.13 -8.17 -10.34
CA THR A 197 -5.01 -8.97 -11.58
C THR A 197 -5.92 -10.20 -11.53
N THR A 198 -5.91 -10.91 -10.40
CA THR A 198 -6.78 -12.08 -10.19
C THR A 198 -8.25 -11.68 -10.20
N THR A 199 -8.62 -10.59 -9.50
CA THR A 199 -9.98 -10.05 -9.50
C THR A 199 -10.41 -9.63 -10.90
N LYS A 200 -9.53 -9.05 -11.73
CA LYS A 200 -9.87 -8.64 -13.10
C LYS A 200 -10.40 -9.79 -13.96
N ASN A 201 -9.93 -11.01 -13.71
CA ASN A 201 -10.36 -12.22 -14.44
C ASN A 201 -11.74 -12.72 -14.00
N GLY A 202 -12.21 -12.36 -12.79
CA GLY A 202 -13.52 -12.80 -12.26
C GLY A 202 -14.57 -11.68 -12.16
N ASP A 203 -14.15 -10.47 -11.81
CA ASP A 203 -14.94 -9.25 -11.65
C ASP A 203 -14.12 -8.04 -12.15
N SER A 204 -14.15 -7.82 -13.47
CA SER A 204 -13.43 -6.74 -14.12
C SER A 204 -13.89 -5.34 -13.68
N LYS A 205 -15.16 -5.20 -13.26
CA LYS A 205 -15.74 -3.94 -12.79
C LYS A 205 -15.13 -3.58 -11.44
N LEU A 206 -15.06 -4.55 -10.50
CA LEU A 206 -14.38 -4.37 -9.23
C LEU A 206 -12.92 -4.03 -9.42
N ALA A 207 -12.20 -4.82 -10.20
CA ALA A 207 -10.78 -4.60 -10.44
C ALA A 207 -10.47 -3.17 -10.95
N SER A 208 -11.31 -2.66 -11.86
CA SER A 208 -11.16 -1.31 -12.43
C SER A 208 -11.50 -0.20 -11.43
N SER A 209 -12.27 -0.50 -10.39
CA SER A 209 -12.63 0.47 -9.34
C SER A 209 -11.62 0.50 -8.19
N LEU A 210 -10.77 -0.53 -8.06
CA LEU A 210 -9.70 -0.58 -7.07
C LEU A 210 -8.59 0.41 -7.45
N GLN A 211 -8.24 1.27 -6.49
CA GLN A 211 -7.13 2.21 -6.60
C GLN A 211 -5.82 1.47 -6.87
N THR A 212 -4.93 2.10 -7.63
CA THR A 212 -3.55 1.64 -7.82
C THR A 212 -2.68 2.07 -6.64
N LEU A 213 -1.61 1.32 -6.39
CA LEU A 213 -0.56 1.73 -5.43
C LEU A 213 0.56 2.47 -6.17
N THR A 214 0.36 3.78 -6.34
CA THR A 214 1.31 4.70 -6.99
C THR A 214 1.85 5.72 -6.00
N THR A 215 2.97 6.33 -6.33
CA THR A 215 3.50 7.46 -5.56
C THR A 215 2.62 8.69 -5.73
N ILE A 216 2.90 9.73 -4.94
CA ILE A 216 2.16 10.99 -4.97
C ILE A 216 2.29 11.74 -6.31
N ASP A 217 3.44 11.60 -6.98
CA ASP A 217 3.70 12.10 -8.34
C ASP A 217 3.22 11.13 -9.43
N GLY A 218 2.48 10.08 -9.09
CA GLY A 218 1.86 9.15 -10.04
C GLY A 218 2.81 8.09 -10.59
N LYS A 219 4.01 7.93 -10.03
CA LYS A 219 4.96 6.90 -10.46
C LYS A 219 4.45 5.52 -10.08
N ASP A 220 4.20 4.71 -11.11
CA ASP A 220 3.87 3.30 -10.98
C ASP A 220 5.12 2.45 -11.27
N SER A 221 5.92 2.21 -10.25
CA SER A 221 7.15 1.41 -10.38
C SER A 221 7.39 0.56 -9.14
N TYR A 222 8.26 -0.42 -9.29
CA TYR A 222 8.96 -1.09 -8.20
C TYR A 222 10.31 -0.39 -8.01
N PHE A 223 10.73 -0.21 -6.76
CA PHE A 223 11.91 0.61 -6.42
C PHE A 223 13.10 -0.24 -5.99
N SER A 224 12.85 -1.44 -5.46
CA SER A 224 13.84 -2.41 -5.02
C SER A 224 14.35 -3.21 -6.22
N THR A 225 15.40 -2.69 -6.87
CA THR A 225 16.03 -3.35 -8.03
C THR A 225 17.14 -4.32 -7.66
N SER A 226 17.67 -4.26 -6.42
CA SER A 226 18.84 -5.05 -6.00
C SER A 226 18.88 -5.43 -4.52
N PHE A 227 17.72 -5.61 -3.87
CA PHE A 227 17.67 -6.00 -2.46
C PHE A 227 18.34 -7.37 -2.22
N SER A 228 19.35 -7.36 -1.36
CA SER A 228 20.09 -8.55 -0.94
C SER A 228 19.97 -8.81 0.56
N THR A 229 20.02 -7.74 1.37
CA THR A 229 19.99 -7.76 2.83
C THR A 229 19.27 -6.53 3.39
N PHE A 230 18.65 -6.67 4.56
CA PHE A 230 18.13 -5.53 5.31
C PHE A 230 19.27 -4.75 5.96
N ASP A 231 19.33 -3.45 5.67
CA ASP A 231 20.18 -2.46 6.32
C ASP A 231 19.37 -1.21 6.66
N PHE A 232 19.46 -0.77 7.92
CA PHE A 232 18.79 0.41 8.46
C PHE A 232 19.80 1.45 9.00
N SER A 233 21.07 1.31 8.63
CA SER A 233 22.14 2.23 9.01
C SER A 233 22.00 3.61 8.35
N ASN A 234 21.36 3.68 7.19
CA ASN A 234 21.06 4.93 6.50
C ASN A 234 20.17 5.82 7.39
N SER A 235 20.55 7.08 7.59
CA SER A 235 19.84 8.06 8.42
C SER A 235 18.40 8.29 7.97
N LYS A 236 18.09 8.09 6.69
CA LYS A 236 16.72 8.17 6.15
C LYS A 236 15.84 7.02 6.62
N CYS A 237 16.41 5.84 6.88
CA CYS A 237 15.69 4.75 7.51
C CYS A 237 15.39 5.01 9.01
N GLN A 238 16.12 5.93 9.63
CA GLN A 238 16.04 6.25 11.06
C GLN A 238 15.25 7.54 11.34
N SER A 239 14.93 8.29 10.30
CA SER A 239 14.22 9.56 10.40
C SER A 239 12.84 9.36 11.02
N GLU A 240 12.37 10.34 11.81
CA GLU A 240 11.05 10.26 12.41
C GLU A 240 9.96 10.20 11.34
N TYR A 241 8.96 9.34 11.56
CA TYR A 241 7.79 9.27 10.70
C TYR A 241 6.95 10.56 10.78
N ASP A 242 6.75 11.20 9.64
CA ASP A 242 5.97 12.41 9.47
C ASP A 242 4.56 12.06 8.96
N ASP A 243 3.59 12.10 9.88
CA ASP A 243 2.17 11.87 9.59
C ASP A 243 1.58 12.97 8.68
N ASP A 244 2.17 14.17 8.70
CA ASP A 244 1.67 15.36 7.97
C ASP A 244 2.35 15.56 6.60
N ILE A 245 3.23 14.64 6.18
CA ILE A 245 4.06 14.81 4.98
C ILE A 245 3.22 15.05 3.71
N LEU A 246 2.07 14.38 3.60
CA LEU A 246 1.16 14.52 2.47
C LEU A 246 0.49 15.90 2.45
N LYS A 247 0.15 16.44 3.62
CA LYS A 247 -0.44 17.78 3.75
C LYS A 247 0.59 18.84 3.32
N LYS A 248 1.81 18.73 3.83
CA LYS A 248 2.93 19.63 3.48
C LYS A 248 3.23 19.61 1.98
N TRP A 249 3.19 18.42 1.37
CA TRP A 249 3.39 18.28 -0.07
C TRP A 249 2.32 19.02 -0.88
N LYS A 250 1.03 18.84 -0.53
CA LYS A 250 -0.08 19.53 -1.22
C LYS A 250 -0.02 21.04 -1.07
N GLU A 251 0.31 21.54 0.12
CA GLU A 251 0.50 22.97 0.37
C GLU A 251 1.63 23.54 -0.51
N THR A 252 2.72 22.79 -0.66
CA THR A 252 3.85 23.17 -1.52
C THR A 252 3.47 23.19 -3.00
N GLU A 253 2.71 22.20 -3.46
CA GLU A 253 2.22 22.13 -4.84
C GLU A 253 1.28 23.29 -5.17
N ALA A 254 0.32 23.59 -4.28
CA ALA A 254 -0.59 24.72 -4.44
C ALA A 254 0.17 26.06 -4.54
N GLN A 255 1.23 26.23 -3.75
CA GLN A 255 2.09 27.42 -3.81
C GLN A 255 2.88 27.53 -5.13
N ARG A 256 3.35 26.41 -5.70
CA ARG A 256 4.02 26.41 -7.00
C ARG A 256 3.07 26.83 -8.12
N ASN A 257 1.85 26.32 -8.10
CA ASN A 257 0.84 26.66 -9.11
C ASN A 257 0.44 28.15 -9.03
N GLN A 258 0.29 28.69 -7.82
CA GLN A 258 0.02 30.13 -7.64
C GLN A 258 1.18 31.06 -8.07
N LYS A 259 2.44 30.62 -7.95
CA LYS A 259 3.59 31.40 -8.44
C LYS A 259 3.68 31.39 -9.97
N ASN A 260 3.29 30.29 -10.61
CA ASN A 260 3.25 30.19 -12.06
C ASN A 260 2.12 31.05 -12.66
N ASP A 261 0.97 31.15 -11.98
CA ASP A 261 -0.13 32.03 -12.42
C ASP A 261 0.20 33.53 -12.26
N LYS A 262 0.95 33.90 -11.21
CA LYS A 262 1.39 35.29 -11.00
C LYS A 262 2.53 35.74 -11.93
N SER A 263 3.18 34.83 -12.65
CA SER A 263 4.21 35.17 -13.65
C SER A 263 3.64 35.49 -15.04
N ASN A 264 2.32 35.34 -15.25
CA ASN A 264 1.66 35.63 -16.52
C ASN A 264 0.89 36.96 -16.55
N GLY A 265 1.08 37.81 -15.54
CA GLY A 265 0.44 39.13 -15.46
C GLY A 265 1.47 40.26 -15.40
N ASP A 266 2.13 40.55 -16.53
CA ASP A 266 2.52 41.89 -17.03
C ASP A 266 3.71 41.80 -18.01
N ASN A 267 3.43 41.78 -19.32
CA ASN A 267 3.60 42.97 -20.17
C ASN A 267 3.28 42.72 -21.67
N ASN A 268 2.61 43.73 -22.22
CA ASN A 268 2.16 44.07 -23.57
C ASN A 268 3.08 43.66 -24.77
N PRO A 269 2.56 43.53 -26.02
CA PRO A 269 3.33 43.08 -27.17
C PRO A 269 4.14 44.22 -27.77
N GLN A 270 5.47 44.12 -27.74
CA GLN A 270 6.33 44.84 -28.66
C GLN A 270 7.26 43.86 -29.40
N ASN A 271 6.91 43.71 -30.66
CA ASN A 271 7.66 43.06 -31.73
C ASN A 271 9.10 43.59 -31.82
N PRO A 272 10.15 42.74 -31.75
CA PRO A 272 11.43 43.05 -32.36
C PRO A 272 11.39 42.60 -33.82
N LYS A 273 11.22 43.59 -34.69
CA LYS A 273 11.46 43.50 -36.12
C LYS A 273 12.90 43.02 -36.36
N VAL A 274 13.10 41.74 -36.67
CA VAL A 274 14.39 41.24 -37.16
C VAL A 274 14.48 41.58 -38.65
N GLN A 275 15.32 42.57 -38.92
CA GLN A 275 15.65 43.06 -40.24
C GLN A 275 16.59 42.06 -40.92
N SER A 276 16.07 41.35 -41.92
CA SER A 276 16.85 40.57 -42.88
C SER A 276 17.80 41.49 -43.64
N SER A 277 19.10 41.25 -43.52
CA SER A 277 20.12 41.76 -44.45
C SER A 277 20.66 40.58 -45.24
N VAL A 278 20.46 40.67 -46.54
CA VAL A 278 20.89 39.74 -47.59
C VAL A 278 22.38 39.97 -47.84
N ASP A 279 23.17 38.91 -48.03
CA ASP A 279 24.16 38.90 -49.11
C ASP A 279 24.31 37.50 -49.72
N GLN A 280 24.27 37.54 -51.05
CA GLN A 280 24.39 36.56 -52.12
C GLN A 280 25.76 35.83 -52.14
N ILE A 281 26.08 34.75 -52.87
CA ILE A 281 25.56 33.93 -53.99
C ILE A 281 26.47 32.67 -54.06
N GLN A 282 25.97 31.50 -54.51
CA GLN A 282 26.43 30.73 -55.71
C GLN A 282 26.13 29.21 -55.60
N SER A 283 25.38 28.71 -56.59
CA SER A 283 25.29 27.30 -57.02
C SER A 283 25.52 27.27 -58.55
N PRO A 284 25.44 26.15 -59.31
CA PRO A 284 25.61 24.69 -59.07
C PRO A 284 26.60 24.10 -60.15
N PRO A 285 26.64 22.82 -60.62
CA PRO A 285 25.54 21.95 -61.18
C PRO A 285 25.72 20.44 -60.81
N ALA A 286 25.00 19.41 -61.31
CA ALA A 286 23.62 19.14 -61.74
C ALA A 286 23.53 17.61 -61.98
N GLY A 287 22.30 17.05 -61.94
CA GLY A 287 21.89 15.81 -62.60
C GLY A 287 21.41 14.69 -61.65
N ALA A 288 20.44 13.83 -61.97
CA ALA A 288 19.39 13.78 -62.99
C ALA A 288 18.52 12.53 -62.69
N GLY A 289 17.20 12.60 -62.92
CA GLY A 289 16.27 11.45 -63.08
C GLY A 289 15.78 10.77 -61.78
N GLY A 290 14.54 10.33 -61.63
CA GLY A 290 13.40 10.21 -62.54
C GLY A 290 12.16 9.72 -61.78
N ALA A 291 11.03 9.79 -62.48
CA ALA A 291 9.64 9.84 -62.02
C ALA A 291 8.96 8.53 -61.54
N GLN A 292 7.82 8.73 -60.85
CA GLN A 292 6.52 8.00 -60.96
C GLN A 292 6.42 6.53 -60.45
N SER A 293 5.32 5.99 -59.92
CA SER A 293 3.90 6.41 -59.79
C SER A 293 3.12 5.36 -58.95
N ILE A 294 2.07 5.80 -58.26
CA ILE A 294 0.95 4.95 -57.77
C ILE A 294 0.07 4.56 -58.98
N PRO A 295 -0.70 3.45 -58.93
CA PRO A 295 -2.15 3.66 -58.89
C PRO A 295 -2.91 2.74 -57.91
N ASP A 296 -4.16 3.13 -57.78
CA ASP A 296 -5.18 2.93 -56.77
C ASP A 296 -6.25 1.91 -57.21
N ASN A 297 -7.18 1.62 -56.30
CA ASN A 297 -8.56 1.14 -56.46
C ASN A 297 -8.90 -0.35 -56.34
N GLY A 298 -9.98 -0.59 -55.59
CA GLY A 298 -10.83 -1.78 -55.75
C GLY A 298 -11.77 -2.08 -54.57
N ALA A 299 -12.87 -1.34 -54.47
CA ALA A 299 -14.01 -1.62 -53.61
C ALA A 299 -14.72 -2.94 -53.98
N ASP A 300 -15.41 -3.60 -53.02
CA ASP A 300 -16.82 -3.93 -53.25
C ASP A 300 -17.61 -4.30 -51.98
N THR A 301 -18.92 -4.05 -52.11
CA THR A 301 -20.01 -4.10 -51.12
C THR A 301 -20.81 -5.40 -51.25
N LEU A 302 -21.56 -5.83 -50.21
CA LEU A 302 -22.91 -6.48 -50.25
C LEU A 302 -23.31 -6.90 -48.81
N LYS A 303 -24.23 -6.20 -48.11
CA LYS A 303 -25.71 -6.38 -48.06
C LYS A 303 -26.15 -7.83 -47.79
N SER A 304 -26.76 -8.18 -46.65
CA SER A 304 -28.18 -8.03 -46.22
C SER A 304 -28.51 -9.34 -45.45
N LYS A 305 -29.47 -9.53 -44.53
CA LYS A 305 -30.63 -8.80 -44.00
C LYS A 305 -31.18 -9.57 -42.78
N ASP A 306 -31.63 -8.81 -41.79
CA ASP A 306 -32.88 -8.89 -41.00
C ASP A 306 -33.53 -10.24 -40.61
N LYS A 307 -33.81 -10.41 -39.30
CA LYS A 307 -35.10 -10.09 -38.65
C LYS A 307 -35.03 -10.43 -37.13
N VAL A 308 -35.28 -9.49 -36.20
CA VAL A 308 -36.59 -8.99 -35.66
C VAL A 308 -37.24 -10.05 -34.75
N VAL A 309 -37.76 -9.79 -33.55
CA VAL A 309 -38.01 -8.59 -32.70
C VAL A 309 -38.35 -9.10 -31.29
N GLY A 310 -38.19 -8.26 -30.28
CA GLY A 310 -38.78 -8.46 -28.95
C GLY A 310 -38.50 -7.31 -28.00
N ASP A 311 -38.97 -6.12 -28.36
CA ASP A 311 -38.90 -4.88 -27.59
C ASP A 311 -39.53 -4.99 -26.19
N THR A 312 -38.95 -4.32 -25.20
CA THR A 312 -39.69 -3.34 -24.39
C THR A 312 -38.73 -2.23 -23.92
N GLN A 313 -39.04 -1.02 -24.37
CA GLN A 313 -38.40 0.25 -24.03
C GLN A 313 -38.61 0.65 -22.57
N SER A 314 -37.63 1.35 -22.01
CA SER A 314 -37.88 2.58 -21.26
C SER A 314 -36.68 3.51 -21.44
N LYS A 315 -36.91 4.61 -22.15
CA LYS A 315 -35.97 5.70 -22.43
C LYS A 315 -35.70 6.51 -21.15
N GLU A 316 -34.45 6.96 -20.97
CA GLU A 316 -34.17 8.40 -20.91
C GLU A 316 -32.70 8.72 -21.15
N ASN A 317 -32.48 9.95 -21.61
CA ASN A 317 -31.44 10.36 -22.55
C ASN A 317 -30.15 10.89 -21.91
N SER A 318 -29.03 10.46 -22.50
CA SER A 318 -27.79 11.20 -22.84
C SER A 318 -27.46 12.53 -22.15
N LYS A 319 -26.25 12.62 -21.57
CA LYS A 319 -25.10 13.38 -22.12
C LYS A 319 -23.91 13.37 -21.14
N GLY A 320 -22.71 13.39 -21.71
CA GLY A 320 -21.53 13.99 -21.08
C GLY A 320 -20.56 13.01 -20.45
N SER A 321 -19.56 12.61 -21.23
CA SER A 321 -18.28 12.16 -20.68
C SER A 321 -17.64 13.36 -19.95
N GLU A 322 -17.59 13.30 -18.63
CA GLU A 322 -16.73 14.17 -17.84
C GLU A 322 -15.64 13.31 -17.19
N THR A 323 -14.40 13.65 -17.55
CA THR A 323 -13.18 13.26 -16.86
C THR A 323 -13.26 13.75 -15.42
N THR A 324 -13.58 12.88 -14.48
CA THR A 324 -13.43 13.15 -13.06
C THR A 324 -12.00 12.88 -12.63
N GLY A 325 -11.13 13.87 -12.91
CA GLY A 325 -10.05 14.16 -12.00
C GLY A 325 -10.64 14.77 -10.73
N ILE A 326 -10.29 14.21 -9.58
CA ILE A 326 -9.90 14.86 -8.32
C ILE A 326 -9.95 13.80 -7.22
N CYS A 327 -8.79 13.60 -6.61
CA CYS A 327 -8.57 12.76 -5.45
C CYS A 327 -9.32 13.33 -4.23
N ASP A 328 -10.52 12.83 -3.96
CA ASP A 328 -11.14 12.98 -2.65
C ASP A 328 -10.39 12.09 -1.64
N ILE A 329 -9.31 12.66 -1.10
CA ILE A 329 -8.51 12.04 -0.05
C ILE A 329 -9.31 12.06 1.24
N TYR A 330 -9.79 10.89 1.65
CA TYR A 330 -10.35 10.66 2.97
C TYR A 330 -9.28 10.94 4.03
N VAL A 331 -9.48 12.01 4.81
CA VAL A 331 -8.76 12.27 6.06
C VAL A 331 -9.45 11.47 7.16
N PRO A 332 -8.82 10.47 7.79
CA PRO A 332 -9.46 9.72 8.87
C PRO A 332 -9.81 10.66 10.01
N LYS A 333 -11.10 10.72 10.38
CA LYS A 333 -11.48 11.28 11.67
C LYS A 333 -10.90 10.35 12.74
N GLU A 334 -10.16 10.92 13.69
CA GLU A 334 -9.66 10.21 14.86
C GLU A 334 -10.81 9.43 15.51
N TYR A 335 -10.75 8.10 15.44
CA TYR A 335 -11.56 7.27 16.30
C TYR A 335 -11.02 7.44 17.71
N LYS A 336 -11.74 8.20 18.54
CA LYS A 336 -11.52 8.25 19.97
C LYS A 336 -11.44 6.81 20.48
N GLN A 337 -10.25 6.46 20.95
CA GLN A 337 -9.96 5.18 21.56
C GLN A 337 -10.85 5.00 22.77
N THR A 338 -11.77 4.03 22.70
CA THR A 338 -12.54 3.59 23.86
C THR A 338 -11.52 3.10 24.89
N ARG A 339 -11.47 3.76 26.05
CA ARG A 339 -10.63 3.36 27.19
C ARG A 339 -10.87 1.88 27.48
N ILE A 340 -9.84 1.07 27.33
CA ILE A 340 -9.71 -0.15 28.11
C ILE A 340 -9.02 0.27 29.40
N LEU A 341 -9.79 0.30 30.49
CA LEU A 341 -9.23 0.28 31.84
C LEU A 341 -8.82 -1.16 32.11
N ILE A 342 -7.51 -1.39 32.19
CA ILE A 342 -6.91 -2.59 32.80
C ILE A 342 -7.14 -2.53 34.30
#